data_AF-A0A2S0MNV5-F1
#
_entry.id   AF-A0A2S0MNV5-F1
#
_cell.length_a   1.000
_cell.length_b   1.000
_cell.length_c   1.000
_cell.angle_alpha   90.00
_cell.angle_beta   90.00
_cell.angle_gamma   90.00
#
_symmetry.space_group_name_H-M   'P 1'
#
loop_
_entity.id
_entity.type
_entity.pdbx_description
1 polymer ?
#
loop_
_entity_poly.entity_id
_entity_poly.type
_entity_poly.pdbx_seq_one_letter_code
_entity_poly.pdbx_strand_id
1 'polypeptide(L)' 'MARENTNQSHQINAPDYLAWHVTQRAEKSFWNKVGAAWKHKDERGYTLQLETCPINGRIVLRLPLEDAPDTTNQAGRA' A
#
# COMPACT_ATOMS: atom_id res chain seq x y z
N MET A 1 -41.34 9.06 -6.74
CA MET A 1 -40.35 8.05 -7.18
C MET A 1 -38.99 8.56 -6.75
N ALA A 2 -38.53 8.15 -5.55
CA ALA A 2 -37.26 8.58 -4.98
C ALA A 2 -36.12 7.87 -5.71
N ARG A 3 -35.06 8.61 -6.03
CA ARG A 3 -33.87 8.12 -6.73
C ARG A 3 -32.88 7.71 -5.65
N GLU A 4 -32.65 6.42 -5.47
CA GLU A 4 -31.64 5.93 -4.53
C GLU A 4 -30.26 6.22 -5.12
N ASN A 5 -29.53 7.13 -4.47
CA ASN A 5 -28.17 7.49 -4.87
C ASN A 5 -27.22 6.40 -4.36
N THR A 6 -26.89 5.43 -5.20
CA THR A 6 -25.87 4.43 -4.89
C THR A 6 -24.53 5.14 -4.77
N ASN A 7 -24.07 5.31 -3.54
CA ASN A 7 -22.77 5.87 -3.20
C ASN A 7 -21.69 4.89 -3.66
N GLN A 8 -21.30 4.98 -4.94
CA GLN A 8 -20.15 4.28 -5.47
C GLN A 8 -18.91 4.89 -4.83
N SER A 9 -18.48 4.31 -3.71
CA SER A 9 -17.14 4.53 -3.20
C SER A 9 -16.19 4.22 -4.36
N HIS A 10 -15.55 5.27 -4.88
CA HIS A 10 -14.49 5.14 -5.85
C HIS A 10 -13.42 4.31 -5.14
N GLN A 11 -13.39 2.99 -5.40
CA GLN A 11 -12.36 2.12 -4.86
C GLN A 11 -11.07 2.53 -5.54
N ILE A 12 -10.40 3.53 -4.96
CA ILE A 12 -8.99 3.76 -5.17
C ILE A 12 -8.36 2.40 -4.91
N ASN A 13 -7.67 1.84 -5.91
CA ASN A 13 -7.06 0.50 -5.83
C ASN A 13 -6.00 0.49 -4.71
N ALA A 14 -6.48 0.34 -3.48
CA ALA A 14 -5.65 0.31 -2.30
C ALA A 14 -4.76 -0.93 -2.39
N PRO A 15 -3.50 -0.84 -1.96
CA PRO A 15 -2.62 -2.00 -1.95
C PRO A 15 -3.06 -3.01 -0.89
N ASP A 16 -3.00 -4.30 -1.24
CA ASP A 16 -3.22 -5.40 -0.31
C ASP A 16 -2.09 -5.49 0.73
N TYR A 17 -0.86 -5.18 0.33
CA TYR A 17 0.30 -5.21 1.21
C TYR A 17 1.19 -3.98 1.02
N LEU A 18 1.79 -3.51 2.11
CA LEU A 18 2.88 -2.56 2.10
C LEU A 18 4.22 -3.30 2.07
N ALA A 19 5.16 -2.79 1.26
CA ALA A 19 6.50 -3.34 1.14
C ALA A 19 7.48 -2.57 2.03
N TRP A 20 8.13 -3.30 2.93
CA TRP A 20 9.09 -2.79 3.91
C TRP A 20 10.46 -3.37 3.66
N HIS A 21 11.45 -2.51 3.46
CA HIS A 21 12.85 -2.90 3.52
C HIS A 21 13.26 -3.03 4.99
N VAL A 22 13.65 -4.25 5.37
CA VAL A 22 14.10 -4.57 6.72
C VAL A 22 15.60 -4.77 6.70
N THR A 23 16.32 -3.95 7.47
CA THR A 23 17.76 -4.12 7.73
C THR A 23 18.00 -4.32 9.21
N GLN A 24 18.97 -5.17 9.52
CA GLN A 24 19.47 -5.35 10.87
C GLN A 24 20.85 -4.71 10.94
N ARG A 25 21.04 -3.79 11.89
CA ARG A 25 22.36 -3.22 12.19
C ARG A 25 22.61 -3.40 13.68
N ALA A 26 23.65 -4.17 14.00
CA ALA A 26 23.92 -4.63 15.35
C ALA A 26 22.66 -5.26 15.97
N GLU A 27 22.13 -4.67 17.04
CA GLU A 27 20.96 -5.19 17.78
C GLU A 27 19.64 -4.50 17.38
N LYS A 28 19.66 -3.57 16.41
CA LYS A 28 18.48 -2.79 16.01
C LYS A 28 17.98 -3.18 14.63
N SER A 29 16.66 -3.29 14.51
CA SER A 29 15.97 -3.53 13.24
C SER A 29 15.39 -2.21 12.72
N PHE A 30 15.73 -1.85 11.48
CA PHE A 30 15.22 -0.67 10.79
C PHE A 30 14.23 -1.11 9.71
N TRP A 31 13.07 -0.46 9.70
CA TRP A 31 11.96 -0.73 8.78
C TRP A 31 11.70 0.52 7.96
N ASN A 32 11.95 0.42 6.66
CA ASN A 32 11.74 1.54 5.72
C ASN A 32 10.67 1.14 4.71
N LYS A 33 9.64 1.96 4.52
CA LYS A 33 8.65 1.74 3.46
C LYS A 33 9.33 1.97 2.10
N VAL A 34 9.21 1.00 1.19
CA VAL A 34 9.85 1.05 -0.13
C VAL A 34 8.87 0.83 -1.28
N GLY A 35 7.63 0.46 -0.97
CA GLY A 35 6.60 0.26 -1.99
C GLY A 35 5.35 -0.43 -1.44
N ALA A 36 4.61 -1.06 -2.35
CA ALA A 36 3.39 -1.78 -2.04
C ALA A 36 3.11 -2.88 -3.07
N ALA A 37 2.22 -3.82 -2.73
CA ALA A 37 1.81 -4.91 -3.58
C ALA A 37 0.29 -4.99 -3.73
N TRP A 38 -0.16 -5.35 -4.94
CA TRP A 38 -1.57 -5.52 -5.30
C TRP A 38 -1.80 -6.94 -5.82
N LYS A 39 -2.85 -7.59 -5.33
CA LYS A 39 -3.27 -8.91 -5.77
C LYS A 39 -3.79 -8.84 -7.21
N HIS A 40 -3.44 -9.84 -8.00
CA HIS A 40 -3.96 -9.98 -9.36
C HIS A 40 -5.41 -10.45 -9.35
N LYS A 41 -6.15 -10.14 -10.42
CA LYS A 41 -7.56 -10.54 -10.58
C LYS A 41 -7.76 -12.05 -10.62
N ASP A 42 -6.75 -12.80 -11.05
CA ASP A 42 -6.75 -14.26 -11.10
C ASP A 42 -6.43 -14.90 -9.74
N GLU A 43 -6.15 -14.07 -8.72
CA GLU A 43 -5.77 -14.45 -7.37
C GLU A 43 -4.50 -15.31 -7.25
N ARG A 44 -3.72 -15.43 -8.32
CA ARG A 44 -2.54 -16.30 -8.41
C ARG A 44 -1.23 -15.55 -8.37
N GLY A 45 -1.28 -14.24 -8.21
CA GLY A 45 -0.09 -13.40 -8.23
C GLY A 45 -0.30 -12.06 -7.53
N TYR A 46 0.82 -11.36 -7.39
CA TYR A 46 0.88 -9.98 -6.91
C TYR A 46 1.77 -9.18 -7.84
N THR A 47 1.39 -7.92 -8.08
CA THR A 47 2.30 -6.91 -8.63
C THR A 47 2.93 -6.20 -7.46
N LEU A 48 4.26 -6.19 -7.38
CA LEU A 48 5.03 -5.41 -6.42
C LEU A 48 5.58 -4.15 -7.12
N GLN A 49 5.10 -2.97 -6.72
CA GLN A 49 5.66 -1.70 -7.16
C GLN A 49 6.60 -1.16 -6.09
N LEU A 50 7.84 -0.86 -6.48
CA LEU A 50 8.84 -0.24 -5.60
C LEU A 50 9.11 1.19 -6.07
N GLU A 51 9.14 2.13 -5.12
CA GLU A 51 9.62 3.50 -5.33
C GLU A 51 11.14 3.56 -5.21
N THR A 52 11.72 2.64 -4.45
CA THR A 52 13.17 2.51 -4.28
C THR A 52 13.51 1.03 -4.13
N CYS A 53 14.50 0.57 -4.89
CA CYS A 53 15.00 -0.79 -4.79
C CYS A 53 16.25 -0.84 -3.89
N PRO A 54 16.20 -1.49 -2.73
CA PRO A 54 17.36 -1.62 -1.86
C PRO A 54 18.42 -2.55 -2.46
N ILE A 55 19.70 -2.21 -2.30
CA ILE A 55 20.83 -2.99 -2.84
C ILE A 55 21.09 -4.26 -2.00
N ASN A 56 20.74 -4.23 -0.72
CA ASN A 56 20.92 -5.32 0.25
C ASN A 56 19.71 -5.43 1.18
N GLY A 57 19.71 -6.43 2.06
CA GLY A 57 18.63 -6.65 3.03
C GLY A 57 17.49 -7.50 2.47
N ARG A 58 16.28 -7.32 3.01
CA ARG A 58 15.07 -8.05 2.59
C ARG A 58 13.87 -7.13 2.49
N ILE A 59 12.98 -7.42 1.54
CA ILE A 59 11.67 -6.77 1.44
C ILE A 59 10.64 -7.69 2.09
N VAL A 60 9.85 -7.14 3.01
CA VAL A 60 8.79 -7.83 3.74
C VAL A 60 7.46 -7.18 3.36
N LEU A 61 6.50 -7.99 2.91
CA LEU A 61 5.14 -7.56 2.63
C LEU A 61 4.28 -7.74 3.90
N ARG A 62 3.57 -6.69 4.31
CA ARG A 62 2.69 -6.69 5.49
C ARG A 62 1.38 -6.00 5.16
N LEU A 63 0.29 -6.49 5.76
CA LEU A 63 -0.99 -5.79 5.68
C LEU A 63 -0.81 -4.36 6.20
N PRO A 64 -1.50 -3.37 5.61
CA PRO A 64 -1.65 -2.06 6.22
C PRO A 64 -2.13 -2.24 7.67
N LEU A 65 -1.55 -1.47 8.60
CA LEU A 65 -2.11 -1.40 9.94
C LEU A 65 -3.50 -0.76 9.81
N GLU A 66 -4.51 -1.41 10.36
CA GLU A 66 -5.83 -0.80 10.53
C GLU A 66 -5.65 0.43 11.46
N ASP A 67 -6.27 1.55 11.08
CA ASP A 67 -6.16 2.91 11.68
C ASP A 67 -5.03 3.84 11.17
N ALA A 68 -5.30 4.48 10.03
CA ALA A 68 -5.35 5.94 9.96
C ALA A 68 -6.30 6.37 8.83
N PRO A 69 -7.26 7.29 9.05
CA PRO A 69 -8.13 7.80 7.99
C PRO A 69 -7.29 8.45 6.88
N ASP A 70 -7.57 8.07 5.63
CA ASP A 70 -6.99 8.65 4.42
C ASP A 70 -7.07 10.18 4.45
N THR A 71 -6.00 10.82 4.92
CA THR A 71 -5.76 12.25 4.76
C THR A 71 -4.71 12.41 3.68
N THR A 72 -5.10 12.16 2.43
CA THR A 72 -4.34 12.63 1.27
C THR A 72 -5.29 13.38 0.32
N ASN A 73 -5.39 14.67 0.63
CA ASN A 73 -5.42 15.78 -0.31
C ASN A 73 -6.54 15.85 -1.35
N GLN A 74 -7.63 16.44 -0.89
CA GLN A 74 -8.30 17.55 -1.57
C GLN A 74 -7.27 18.66 -1.88
N ALA A 75 -6.52 18.53 -2.98
CA ALA A 75 -5.74 19.63 -3.57
C ALA A 75 -5.55 19.40 -5.07
N GLY A 76 -6.40 20.04 -5.87
CA GLY A 76 -6.19 20.20 -7.30
C GLY A 76 -7.28 19.61 -8.18
N ARG A 77 -8.34 20.40 -8.41
CA ARG A 77 -9.05 20.52 -9.70
C ARG A 77 -10.03 21.69 -9.63
N ALA A 78 -9.57 22.80 -10.25
CA ALA A 78 -10.28 24.01 -10.70
C ALA A 78 -10.99 24.87 -9.64
#